data_AF-A0A9W9CDI0-F1
#
_entry.id   AF-A0A9W9CDI0-F1
#
_cell.length_a   1.000
_cell.length_b   1.000
_cell.length_c   1.000
_cell.angle_alpha   90.00
_cell.angle_beta   90.00
_cell.angle_gamma   90.00
#
_symmetry.space_group_name_H-M   'P 1'
#
loop_
_entity.id
_entity.type
_entity.pdbx_description
1 polymer ?
#
loop_
_entity_poly.entity_id
_entity_poly.type
_entity_poly.pdbx_seq_one_letter_code
_entity_poly.pdbx_strand_id
1 'polypeptide(L)'
;MATTGSLNLEESASVGGMDHVLDILASHQHPCIIIGCNAHRWMGSAGTHSRTCDILVRDYQLESIAVELIETSRWERVSPGLSPYSHTQPDSADDADVILRRTTIDDDSKYTDFELNMLCLWSEATYRIQVDDCPTIEVPDIHVVNNVLMEEDWHPAAQRTDGFWYGPCPHQDSKMKNIPKWLTPRPLSVKGYPRGKSPSKDTPIFVPTLPTYLDALIYHVTQYKESRRGLSSESSWQIRNLTRYLYLELPHQQLPLLIELEEDQFMQEYLRTYVRKPYFVYHDVPGLGFIGTRVREWDPASFPDYPRRITPDIQEKIS
;
A
#
# COMPACT_ATOMS: atom_id res chain seq x y z
N MET A 1 -53.49 8.31 14.69
CA MET A 1 -52.89 6.96 14.70
C MET A 1 -52.22 6.72 13.36
N ALA A 2 -51.04 6.07 13.39
CA ALA A 2 -50.15 5.69 12.30
C ALA A 2 -49.24 6.78 11.71
N THR A 3 -48.16 7.04 12.45
CA THR A 3 -46.78 7.25 11.95
C THR A 3 -46.27 6.05 11.16
N THR A 4 -45.54 6.30 10.08
CA THR A 4 -44.27 5.64 9.64
C THR A 4 -43.91 6.28 8.29
N GLY A 5 -42.70 6.76 8.01
CA GLY A 5 -41.38 6.55 8.58
C GLY A 5 -40.42 6.62 7.40
N SER A 6 -39.97 7.83 7.06
CA SER A 6 -38.98 8.04 6.00
C SER A 6 -37.64 7.53 6.54
N LEU A 7 -37.22 6.33 6.11
CA LEU A 7 -35.89 5.81 6.34
C LEU A 7 -34.90 6.58 5.46
N ASN A 8 -34.42 7.72 5.97
CA ASN A 8 -33.12 8.24 5.57
C ASN A 8 -32.06 7.39 6.29
N LEU A 9 -31.69 6.25 5.70
CA LEU A 9 -30.47 5.54 6.08
C LEU A 9 -29.30 6.13 5.28
N GLU A 10 -28.86 7.32 5.68
CA GLU A 10 -27.47 7.73 5.46
C GLU A 10 -26.62 7.09 6.56
N GLU A 11 -26.29 5.81 6.41
CA GLU A 11 -25.27 5.16 7.23
C GLU A 11 -23.91 5.74 6.84
N SER A 12 -23.46 6.73 7.61
CA SER A 12 -22.13 7.33 7.47
C SER A 12 -21.08 6.35 7.98
N ALA A 13 -20.14 5.94 7.13
CA ALA A 13 -18.91 5.32 7.59
C ALA A 13 -18.18 6.24 8.58
N SER A 14 -17.44 5.66 9.52
CA SER A 14 -16.53 6.37 10.43
C SER A 14 -15.57 7.27 9.62
N VAL A 15 -15.73 8.59 9.74
CA VAL A 15 -14.85 9.60 9.14
C VAL A 15 -13.97 10.19 10.24
N GLY A 16 -12.66 10.25 10.00
CA GLY A 16 -11.71 10.77 11.00
C GLY A 16 -11.44 9.78 12.12
N GLY A 17 -11.53 8.47 11.83
CA GLY A 17 -11.34 7.42 12.83
C GLY A 17 -9.97 7.45 13.52
N MET A 18 -8.98 8.11 12.91
CA MET A 18 -7.62 8.26 13.41
C MET A 18 -7.23 9.71 13.73
N ASP A 19 -8.17 10.65 13.72
CA ASP A 19 -7.87 12.07 13.98
C ASP A 19 -7.19 12.30 15.33
N HIS A 20 -7.58 11.55 16.37
CA HIS A 20 -6.96 11.63 17.70
C HIS A 20 -5.52 11.11 17.71
N VAL A 21 -5.20 10.12 16.87
CA VAL A 21 -3.81 9.65 16.70
C VAL A 21 -2.99 10.74 16.04
N LEU A 22 -3.53 11.39 15.00
CA LEU A 22 -2.90 12.52 14.33
C LEU A 22 -2.68 13.72 15.28
N ASP A 23 -3.63 13.99 16.17
CA ASP A 23 -3.48 15.03 17.22
C ASP A 23 -2.33 14.75 18.17
N ILE A 24 -2.22 13.50 18.65
CA ILE A 24 -1.14 13.11 19.57
C ILE A 24 0.21 13.16 18.86
N LEU A 25 0.32 12.65 17.64
CA LEU A 25 1.57 12.79 16.88
C LEU A 25 1.95 14.27 16.70
N ALA A 26 0.99 15.12 16.37
CA ALA A 26 1.22 16.56 16.23
C ALA A 26 1.62 17.26 17.54
N SER A 27 1.04 16.89 18.69
CA SER A 27 1.42 17.46 20.00
C SER A 27 2.87 17.13 20.38
N HIS A 28 3.36 15.97 19.92
CA HIS A 28 4.76 15.53 20.04
C HIS A 28 5.69 16.10 18.97
N GLN A 29 5.20 16.95 18.06
CA GLN A 29 5.95 17.41 16.88
C GLN A 29 6.50 16.21 16.08
N HIS A 30 5.71 15.15 16.01
CA HIS A 30 6.04 13.90 15.35
C HIS A 30 5.25 13.78 14.03
N PRO A 31 5.92 13.55 12.88
CA PRO A 31 5.23 13.39 11.60
C PRO A 31 4.53 12.03 11.53
N CYS A 32 3.31 11.98 11.02
CA CYS A 32 2.63 10.72 10.79
C CYS A 32 3.21 10.00 9.56
N ILE A 33 4.18 9.12 9.77
CA ILE A 33 4.79 8.29 8.72
C ILE A 33 4.22 6.88 8.82
N ILE A 34 3.46 6.49 7.81
CA ILE A 34 2.88 5.15 7.67
C ILE A 34 3.89 4.24 6.99
N ILE A 35 3.98 3.01 7.47
CA ILE A 35 4.81 1.93 6.95
C ILE A 35 3.96 0.65 6.79
N GLY A 36 4.60 -0.49 6.52
CA GLY A 36 3.93 -1.78 6.41
C GLY A 36 2.93 -1.87 5.26
N CYS A 37 1.90 -2.70 5.42
CA CYS A 37 0.91 -2.99 4.38
C CYS A 37 0.16 -1.74 3.88
N ASN A 38 -0.02 -0.73 4.72
CA ASN A 38 -0.73 0.50 4.33
C ASN A 38 0.15 1.37 3.41
N ALA A 39 1.42 1.58 3.76
CA ALA A 39 2.36 2.31 2.90
C ALA A 39 2.58 1.60 1.56
N HIS A 40 2.73 0.28 1.60
CA HIS A 40 2.95 -0.56 0.43
C HIS A 40 1.85 -0.39 -0.65
N ARG A 41 0.61 -0.07 -0.25
CA ARG A 41 -0.50 0.19 -1.19
C ARG A 41 -0.46 1.58 -1.82
N TRP A 42 0.09 2.57 -1.13
CA TRP A 42 0.44 3.89 -1.66
C TRP A 42 1.66 3.88 -2.59
N MET A 43 2.42 2.79 -2.57
CA MET A 43 3.52 2.50 -3.51
C MET A 43 3.04 1.69 -4.74
N GLY A 44 1.74 1.66 -5.02
CA GLY A 44 1.18 1.00 -6.20
C GLY A 44 1.07 -0.53 -6.12
N SER A 45 1.41 -1.14 -4.99
CA SER A 45 1.35 -2.60 -4.85
C SER A 45 0.03 -3.10 -4.28
N ALA A 46 -0.40 -4.30 -4.68
CA ALA A 46 -1.52 -4.97 -4.02
C ALA A 46 -1.10 -5.51 -2.65
N GLY A 47 -1.20 -4.66 -1.64
CA GLY A 47 -1.15 -5.04 -0.24
C GLY A 47 -2.38 -5.87 0.17
N THR A 48 -2.25 -6.67 1.21
CA THR A 48 -3.39 -7.23 1.95
C THR A 48 -4.11 -6.07 2.61
N HIS A 49 -5.44 -6.13 2.65
CA HIS A 49 -6.20 -5.25 3.55
C HIS A 49 -5.88 -5.72 4.96
N SER A 50 -4.99 -5.00 5.64
CA SER A 50 -4.66 -5.26 7.03
C SER A 50 -5.63 -4.52 7.93
N ARG A 51 -5.95 -5.13 9.07
CA ARG A 51 -6.61 -4.42 10.18
C ARG A 51 -5.60 -3.70 11.09
N THR A 52 -4.30 -3.81 10.76
CA THR A 52 -3.21 -3.09 11.42
C THR A 52 -2.91 -1.79 10.69
N CYS A 53 -2.58 -0.75 11.46
CA CYS A 53 -1.92 0.46 10.97
C CYS A 53 -0.52 0.50 11.58
N ASP A 54 0.49 0.56 10.73
CA ASP A 54 1.88 0.58 11.14
C ASP A 54 2.42 2.01 11.03
N ILE A 55 2.88 2.58 12.14
CA ILE A 55 3.40 3.94 12.22
C ILE A 55 4.85 3.89 12.69
N LEU A 56 5.73 4.57 11.96
CA LEU A 56 7.12 4.79 12.35
C LEU A 56 7.19 5.92 13.39
N VAL A 57 7.86 5.68 14.51
CA VAL A 57 7.94 6.61 15.64
C VAL A 57 9.40 6.80 16.05
N ARG A 58 9.77 8.04 16.44
CA ARG A 58 11.11 8.33 16.94
C ARG A 58 11.41 7.50 18.18
N ASP A 59 12.63 6.97 18.27
CA ASP A 59 13.02 6.06 19.36
C ASP A 59 12.70 6.65 20.75
N TYR A 60 13.02 7.93 20.94
CA TYR A 60 12.84 8.62 22.22
C TYR A 60 11.40 9.07 22.50
N GLN A 61 10.49 9.01 21.53
CA GLN A 61 9.07 9.39 21.69
C GLN A 61 8.12 8.19 21.72
N LEU A 62 8.60 7.00 21.40
CA LEU A 62 7.78 5.79 21.26
C LEU A 62 6.89 5.54 22.48
N GLU A 63 7.46 5.51 23.68
CA GLU A 63 6.71 5.20 24.90
C GLU A 63 5.78 6.35 25.31
N SER A 64 6.20 7.62 25.16
CA SER A 64 5.34 8.75 25.50
C SER A 64 4.11 8.85 24.61
N ILE A 65 4.28 8.65 23.30
CA ILE A 65 3.16 8.59 22.34
C ILE A 65 2.25 7.41 22.66
N ALA A 66 2.81 6.23 22.95
CA ALA A 66 2.03 5.05 23.31
C ALA A 66 1.16 5.28 24.57
N VAL A 67 1.73 5.89 25.62
CA VAL A 67 1.02 6.20 26.86
C VAL A 67 -0.14 7.17 26.59
N GLU A 68 0.09 8.27 25.88
CA GLU A 68 -0.98 9.23 25.57
C GLU A 68 -2.09 8.62 24.70
N LEU A 69 -1.75 7.72 23.77
CA LEU A 69 -2.74 6.97 23.00
C LEU A 69 -3.63 6.11 23.90
N ILE A 70 -3.05 5.46 24.91
CA ILE A 70 -3.80 4.66 25.89
C ILE A 70 -4.67 5.54 26.79
N GLU A 71 -4.17 6.71 27.20
CA GLU A 71 -4.91 7.67 28.03
C GLU A 71 -6.19 8.19 27.35
N THR A 72 -6.27 8.15 26.01
CA THR A 72 -7.53 8.43 25.30
C THR A 72 -8.66 7.44 25.60
N SER A 73 -8.35 6.31 26.25
CA SER A 73 -9.27 5.18 26.48
C SER A 73 -9.82 4.53 25.21
N ARG A 74 -9.32 4.91 24.02
CA ARG A 74 -9.66 4.33 22.72
C ARG A 74 -8.75 3.17 22.34
N TRP A 75 -7.61 3.06 23.01
CA TRP A 75 -6.58 2.08 22.74
C TRP A 75 -6.15 1.43 24.06
N GLU A 76 -5.81 0.15 23.99
CA GLU A 76 -5.19 -0.59 25.08
C GLU A 76 -3.93 -1.30 24.58
N ARG A 77 -2.91 -1.41 25.44
CA ARG A 77 -1.69 -2.13 25.08
C ARG A 77 -1.94 -3.63 25.09
N VAL A 78 -1.48 -4.32 24.06
CA VAL A 78 -1.58 -5.78 23.96
C VAL A 78 -0.18 -6.39 23.97
N SER A 79 -0.05 -7.55 24.63
CA SER A 79 1.20 -8.30 24.59
C SER A 79 1.36 -9.02 23.25
N PRO A 80 2.57 -9.09 22.67
CA PRO A 80 2.85 -9.90 21.49
C PRO A 80 2.41 -11.36 21.66
N GLY A 81 1.98 -12.00 20.56
CA GLY A 81 1.66 -13.43 20.52
C GLY A 81 0.23 -13.80 20.92
N LEU A 82 -0.66 -12.81 21.08
CA LEU A 82 -2.08 -13.01 21.39
C LEU A 82 -2.98 -13.00 20.14
N SER A 83 -2.42 -12.92 18.92
CA SER A 83 -3.20 -12.91 17.69
C SER A 83 -3.98 -14.23 17.52
N PRO A 84 -5.32 -14.23 17.58
CA PRO A 84 -6.12 -15.45 17.41
C PRO A 84 -6.22 -15.89 15.94
N TYR A 85 -5.57 -15.17 15.01
CA TYR A 85 -5.79 -15.28 13.57
C TYR A 85 -4.67 -15.97 12.79
N SER A 86 -3.55 -16.35 13.42
CA SER A 86 -2.46 -17.02 12.70
C SER A 86 -2.21 -18.45 13.18
N HIS A 87 -2.57 -19.41 12.33
CA HIS A 87 -2.21 -20.81 12.51
C HIS A 87 -1.04 -21.26 11.62
N THR A 88 -0.46 -20.37 10.79
CA THR A 88 0.51 -20.81 9.76
C THR A 88 1.71 -19.89 9.48
N GLN A 89 1.73 -18.62 9.91
CA GLN A 89 2.88 -17.72 9.72
C GLN A 89 3.09 -16.76 10.90
N PRO A 90 4.33 -16.41 11.27
CA PRO A 90 4.57 -15.40 12.32
C PRO A 90 3.94 -14.07 11.88
N ASP A 91 3.10 -13.49 12.74
CA ASP A 91 2.42 -12.21 12.50
C ASP A 91 3.44 -11.09 12.66
N SER A 92 3.61 -10.21 11.67
CA SER A 92 4.53 -9.07 11.78
C SER A 92 4.15 -8.13 12.92
N ALA A 93 2.88 -8.07 13.29
CA ALA A 93 2.45 -7.26 14.43
C ALA A 93 3.11 -7.72 15.74
N ASP A 94 3.41 -9.02 15.89
CA ASP A 94 4.07 -9.55 17.09
C ASP A 94 5.52 -9.07 17.24
N ASP A 95 6.14 -8.57 16.16
CA ASP A 95 7.50 -8.04 16.18
C ASP A 95 7.55 -6.51 16.41
N ALA A 96 6.39 -5.84 16.49
CA ALA A 96 6.29 -4.40 16.72
C ALA A 96 6.75 -4.02 18.14
N ASP A 97 7.31 -2.82 18.30
CA ASP A 97 7.82 -2.37 19.60
C ASP A 97 6.67 -2.04 20.57
N VAL A 98 5.57 -1.49 20.05
CA VAL A 98 4.32 -1.32 20.79
C VAL A 98 3.14 -1.73 19.94
N ILE A 99 2.27 -2.56 20.51
CA ILE A 99 1.02 -2.99 19.90
C ILE A 99 -0.13 -2.44 20.72
N LEU A 100 -1.00 -1.66 20.08
CA LEU A 100 -2.22 -1.13 20.68
C LEU A 100 -3.45 -1.70 19.96
N ARG A 101 -4.42 -2.19 20.73
CA ARG A 101 -5.72 -2.65 20.22
C ARG A 101 -6.77 -1.59 20.50
N ARG A 102 -7.66 -1.36 19.55
CA ARG A 102 -8.79 -0.46 19.73
C ARG A 102 -9.78 -1.06 20.73
N THR A 103 -10.21 -0.29 21.72
CA THR A 103 -11.11 -0.75 22.81
C THR A 103 -12.58 -0.80 22.39
N THR A 104 -12.97 0.04 21.43
CA THR A 104 -14.33 0.10 20.88
C THR A 104 -14.29 -0.13 19.38
N ILE A 105 -14.71 -1.32 18.94
CA ILE A 105 -15.03 -1.58 17.54
C ILE A 105 -16.55 -1.60 17.46
N ASP A 106 -17.12 -0.85 16.53
CA ASP A 106 -18.55 -0.90 16.29
C ASP A 106 -18.85 -2.19 15.52
N ASP A 107 -19.14 -3.27 16.25
CA ASP A 107 -19.39 -4.60 15.69
C ASP A 107 -20.60 -4.62 14.71
N ASP A 108 -21.46 -3.59 14.76
CA ASP A 108 -22.61 -3.44 13.86
C ASP A 108 -22.25 -2.70 12.54
N SER A 109 -21.04 -2.18 12.41
CA SER A 109 -20.55 -1.56 11.17
C SER A 109 -20.44 -2.62 10.08
N LYS A 110 -21.18 -2.45 8.97
CA LYS A 110 -21.07 -3.28 7.75
C LYS A 110 -19.64 -3.30 7.15
N TYR A 111 -18.75 -2.44 7.66
CA TYR A 111 -17.37 -2.28 7.21
C TYR A 111 -16.34 -2.64 8.29
N THR A 112 -16.72 -3.38 9.33
CA THR A 112 -15.82 -3.86 10.41
C THR A 112 -14.55 -4.52 9.87
N ASP A 113 -14.65 -5.25 8.76
CA ASP A 113 -13.51 -5.89 8.11
C ASP A 113 -12.46 -4.91 7.56
N PHE A 114 -12.83 -3.65 7.35
CA PHE A 114 -11.98 -2.58 6.83
C PHE A 114 -11.54 -1.58 7.90
N GLU A 115 -12.04 -1.69 9.13
CA GLU A 115 -11.66 -0.81 10.23
C GLU A 115 -10.32 -1.25 10.84
N LEU A 116 -9.47 -0.27 11.12
CA LEU A 116 -8.22 -0.49 11.84
C LEU A 116 -8.54 -0.83 13.28
N ASN A 117 -8.25 -2.07 13.68
CA ASN A 117 -8.43 -2.54 15.04
C ASN A 117 -7.11 -2.62 15.82
N MET A 118 -5.97 -2.56 15.13
CA MET A 118 -4.64 -2.60 15.72
C MET A 118 -3.79 -1.44 15.23
N LEU A 119 -3.01 -0.85 16.12
CA LEU A 119 -1.99 0.14 15.82
C LEU A 119 -0.65 -0.44 16.26
N CYS A 120 0.27 -0.60 15.32
CA CYS A 120 1.62 -1.07 15.57
C CYS A 120 2.56 0.13 15.48
N LEU A 121 3.21 0.47 16.59
CA LEU A 121 4.21 1.52 16.63
C LEU A 121 5.60 0.87 16.52
N TRP A 122 6.36 1.36 15.55
CA TRP A 122 7.68 0.86 15.22
C TRP A 122 8.70 1.96 15.47
N SER A 123 9.73 1.65 16.24
CA SER A 123 10.87 2.53 16.48
C SER A 123 11.77 2.64 15.23
N GLU A 124 12.54 3.72 15.14
CA GLU A 124 13.55 3.91 14.09
C GLU A 124 14.61 2.81 14.13
N ALA A 125 15.03 2.44 15.35
CA ALA A 125 15.98 1.35 15.57
C ALA A 125 15.45 0.01 15.02
N THR A 126 14.16 -0.24 15.19
CA THR A 126 13.53 -1.49 14.74
C THR A 126 13.25 -1.50 13.25
N TYR A 127 12.67 -0.44 12.71
CA TYR A 127 12.26 -0.42 11.31
C TYR A 127 13.38 0.04 10.37
N ARG A 128 14.50 0.52 10.92
CA ARG A 128 15.68 0.98 10.17
C ARG A 128 15.40 2.14 9.23
N ILE A 129 14.46 3.00 9.58
CA ILE A 129 14.17 4.27 8.90
C ILE A 129 14.26 5.37 9.96
N GLN A 130 15.05 6.41 9.69
CA GLN A 130 15.16 7.59 10.55
C GLN A 130 14.04 8.57 10.20
N VAL A 131 13.21 8.96 11.17
CA VAL A 131 12.01 9.79 10.95
C VAL A 131 12.36 11.15 10.34
N ASP A 132 13.42 11.80 10.84
CA ASP A 132 13.76 13.17 10.46
C ASP A 132 14.55 13.28 9.15
N ASP A 133 15.29 12.23 8.80
CA ASP A 133 16.17 12.22 7.64
C ASP A 133 15.60 11.41 6.46
N CYS A 134 14.51 10.66 6.65
CA CYS A 134 13.95 9.86 5.58
C CYS A 134 13.21 10.70 4.53
N PRO A 135 13.52 10.49 3.23
CA PRO A 135 12.70 11.02 2.15
C PRO A 135 11.29 10.44 2.24
N THR A 136 10.29 11.33 2.18
CA THR A 136 8.87 10.96 2.31
C THR A 136 8.02 11.59 1.22
N ILE A 137 6.85 10.98 1.01
CA ILE A 137 5.82 11.45 0.09
C ILE A 137 4.53 11.62 0.89
N GLU A 138 3.87 12.77 0.71
CA GLU A 138 2.58 13.02 1.34
C GLU A 138 1.48 12.19 0.68
N VAL A 139 0.65 11.55 1.49
CA VAL A 139 -0.50 10.75 1.08
C VAL A 139 -1.79 11.31 1.67
N PRO A 140 -2.93 11.17 0.97
CA PRO A 140 -4.15 11.88 1.34
C PRO A 140 -4.88 11.29 2.56
N ASP A 141 -4.64 10.01 2.89
CA ASP A 141 -5.33 9.32 3.98
C ASP A 141 -4.49 8.15 4.51
N ILE A 142 -4.85 7.66 5.71
CA ILE A 142 -4.25 6.45 6.30
C ILE A 142 -4.74 5.19 5.57
N HIS A 143 -6.03 5.20 5.21
CA HIS A 143 -6.66 4.10 4.48
C HIS A 143 -6.53 4.29 2.97
N VAL A 144 -6.21 3.21 2.26
CA VAL A 144 -6.32 3.19 0.80
C VAL A 144 -6.97 1.89 0.34
N VAL A 145 -8.15 2.00 -0.29
CA VAL A 145 -8.91 0.82 -0.75
C VAL A 145 -8.36 0.27 -2.07
N ASN A 146 -7.73 1.12 -2.87
CA ASN A 146 -7.11 0.76 -4.14
C ASN A 146 -5.58 0.72 -4.00
N ASN A 147 -4.90 0.13 -4.97
CA ASN A 147 -3.45 0.24 -5.08
C ASN A 147 -3.18 1.48 -5.92
N VAL A 148 -2.53 2.47 -5.33
CA VAL A 148 -2.31 3.77 -5.93
C VAL A 148 -0.82 4.03 -5.87
N LEU A 149 -0.20 4.40 -6.98
CA LEU A 149 1.20 4.80 -6.99
C LEU A 149 1.28 6.32 -6.80
N MET A 150 1.85 6.74 -5.67
CA MET A 150 2.10 8.14 -5.36
C MET A 150 3.42 8.65 -5.95
N GLU A 151 4.43 7.78 -6.03
CA GLU A 151 5.75 8.11 -6.60
C GLU A 151 5.78 7.76 -8.09
N GLU A 152 5.34 8.70 -8.92
CA GLU A 152 5.11 8.48 -10.37
C GLU A 152 6.37 8.10 -11.15
N ASP A 153 7.55 8.50 -10.67
CA ASP A 153 8.83 8.19 -11.32
C ASP A 153 9.09 6.67 -11.38
N TRP A 154 8.49 5.91 -10.47
CA TRP A 154 8.53 4.44 -10.46
C TRP A 154 7.41 3.78 -11.28
N HIS A 155 6.61 4.54 -12.02
CA HIS A 155 5.59 3.93 -12.85
C HIS A 155 6.26 3.22 -14.04
N PRO A 156 6.03 1.90 -14.25
CA PRO A 156 6.80 1.13 -15.24
C PRO A 156 6.51 1.52 -16.68
N ALA A 157 5.38 2.15 -16.94
CA ALA A 157 5.02 2.70 -18.26
C ALA A 157 5.27 4.21 -18.40
N ALA A 158 5.86 4.90 -17.40
CA ALA A 158 5.99 6.36 -17.41
C ALA A 158 6.67 6.92 -18.67
N GLN A 159 7.71 6.23 -19.14
CA GLN A 159 8.54 6.65 -20.26
C GLN A 159 8.06 6.13 -21.62
N ARG A 160 6.98 5.33 -21.66
CA ARG A 160 6.50 4.71 -22.90
C ARG A 160 5.74 5.73 -23.75
N THR A 161 6.00 5.72 -25.05
CA THR A 161 5.36 6.62 -26.03
C THR A 161 4.45 5.89 -27.02
N ASP A 162 4.39 4.56 -26.97
CA ASP A 162 3.60 3.73 -27.88
C ASP A 162 2.12 3.57 -27.46
N GLY A 163 1.71 4.30 -26.41
CA GLY A 163 0.34 4.29 -25.89
C GLY A 163 -0.04 3.02 -25.14
N PHE A 164 0.88 2.07 -24.96
CA PHE A 164 0.63 0.84 -24.24
C PHE A 164 0.94 1.01 -22.75
N TRP A 165 0.02 0.57 -21.90
CA TRP A 165 0.02 0.83 -20.47
C TRP A 165 -0.08 -0.46 -19.66
N TYR A 166 0.71 -0.55 -18.60
CA TYR A 166 0.70 -1.62 -17.61
C TYR A 166 1.24 -1.10 -16.29
N GLY A 167 1.03 -1.84 -15.20
CA GLY A 167 1.41 -1.41 -13.85
C GLY A 167 0.24 -0.85 -13.03
N PRO A 168 0.55 -0.23 -11.89
CA PRO A 168 -0.47 0.28 -10.98
C PRO A 168 -1.20 1.50 -11.52
N CYS A 169 -2.33 1.85 -10.90
CA CYS A 169 -2.97 3.13 -11.18
C CYS A 169 -2.17 4.23 -10.45
N PRO A 170 -1.77 5.31 -11.13
CA PRO A 170 -1.22 6.47 -10.44
C PRO A 170 -2.30 7.23 -9.68
N HIS A 171 -1.88 8.12 -8.79
CA HIS A 171 -2.79 9.04 -8.12
C HIS A 171 -3.58 9.91 -9.11
N GLN A 172 -4.77 10.36 -8.72
CA GLN A 172 -5.65 11.18 -9.58
C GLN A 172 -5.03 12.51 -10.01
N ASP A 173 -4.16 13.07 -9.16
CA ASP A 173 -3.45 14.33 -9.42
C ASP A 173 -2.13 14.11 -10.16
N SER A 174 -1.95 12.92 -10.74
CA SER A 174 -0.72 12.56 -11.43
C SER A 174 -0.45 13.44 -12.64
N LYS A 175 0.82 13.79 -12.83
CA LYS A 175 1.31 14.64 -13.92
C LYS A 175 1.88 13.82 -15.08
N MET A 176 1.76 12.49 -15.05
CA MET A 176 2.21 11.64 -16.13
C MET A 176 1.47 11.94 -17.44
N LYS A 177 2.25 12.20 -18.49
CA LYS A 177 1.75 12.69 -19.79
C LYS A 177 0.96 11.64 -20.58
N ASN A 178 1.19 10.36 -20.31
CA ASN A 178 0.72 9.26 -21.15
C ASN A 178 -0.33 8.37 -20.46
N ILE A 179 -0.98 8.86 -19.39
CA ILE A 179 -2.05 8.11 -18.73
C ILE A 179 -3.22 7.93 -19.70
N PRO A 180 -3.65 6.68 -19.97
CA PRO A 180 -4.80 6.44 -20.82
C PRO A 180 -6.08 6.99 -20.19
N LYS A 181 -6.94 7.64 -20.99
CA LYS A 181 -8.22 8.21 -20.51
C LYS A 181 -9.15 7.19 -19.83
N TRP A 182 -9.05 5.91 -20.22
CA TRP A 182 -9.83 4.83 -19.65
C TRP A 182 -9.30 4.36 -18.28
N LEU A 183 -8.08 4.76 -17.93
CA LEU A 183 -7.52 4.59 -16.59
C LEU A 183 -8.10 5.68 -15.69
N THR A 184 -9.43 5.64 -15.48
CA THR A 184 -10.11 6.58 -14.60
C THR A 184 -9.50 6.45 -13.21
N PRO A 185 -9.06 7.54 -12.57
CA PRO A 185 -8.58 7.47 -11.20
C PRO A 185 -9.64 6.82 -10.34
N ARG A 186 -9.29 5.70 -9.70
CA ARG A 186 -10.23 5.07 -8.79
C ARG A 186 -10.37 5.99 -7.58
N PRO A 187 -11.59 6.27 -7.11
CA PRO A 187 -11.76 7.09 -5.93
C PRO A 187 -10.98 6.46 -4.77
N LEU A 188 -10.13 7.27 -4.15
CA LEU A 188 -9.26 6.86 -3.04
C LEU A 188 -10.08 6.31 -1.87
N SER A 189 -11.21 6.97 -1.62
CA SER A 189 -12.27 6.54 -0.72
C SER A 189 -13.50 6.12 -1.51
N VAL A 190 -13.94 4.88 -1.34
CA VAL A 190 -15.26 4.45 -1.82
C VAL A 190 -16.31 4.97 -0.83
N LYS A 191 -17.42 5.55 -1.33
CA LYS A 191 -18.51 6.04 -0.46
C LYS A 191 -18.96 4.91 0.47
N GLY A 192 -18.92 5.16 1.78
CA GLY A 192 -19.23 4.15 2.81
C GLY A 192 -18.02 3.40 3.37
N TYR A 193 -16.80 3.63 2.90
CA TYR A 193 -15.60 3.09 3.54
C TYR A 193 -15.05 4.04 4.61
N PRO A 194 -14.42 3.51 5.69
CA PRO A 194 -13.85 4.33 6.74
C PRO A 194 -12.75 5.24 6.19
N ARG A 195 -12.67 6.46 6.73
CA ARG A 195 -11.57 7.40 6.49
C ARG A 195 -10.77 7.59 7.76
N GLY A 196 -9.45 7.52 7.62
CA GLY A 196 -8.54 7.70 8.75
C GLY A 196 -8.52 9.16 9.17
N LYS A 197 -8.45 10.05 8.19
CA LYS A 197 -8.39 11.51 8.38
C LYS A 197 -9.73 12.17 8.04
N SER A 198 -10.24 13.05 8.91
CA SER A 198 -11.43 13.83 8.59
C SER A 198 -11.14 14.93 7.55
N PRO A 199 -12.12 15.38 6.76
CA PRO A 199 -11.92 16.45 5.77
C PRO A 199 -11.43 17.78 6.36
N SER A 200 -11.69 18.05 7.63
CA SER A 200 -11.26 19.26 8.34
C SER A 200 -9.85 19.14 8.96
N LYS A 201 -9.22 17.98 8.84
CA LYS A 201 -7.92 17.69 9.45
C LYS A 201 -6.81 17.94 8.44
N ASP A 202 -6.01 18.97 8.72
CA ASP A 202 -4.92 19.41 7.84
C ASP A 202 -3.57 18.75 8.16
N THR A 203 -3.52 17.84 9.16
CA THR A 203 -2.27 17.14 9.49
C THR A 203 -1.81 16.31 8.29
N PRO A 204 -0.57 16.51 7.82
CA PRO A 204 -0.03 15.73 6.71
C PRO A 204 0.24 14.30 7.15
N ILE A 205 0.07 13.38 6.22
CA ILE A 205 0.36 11.96 6.40
C ILE A 205 1.38 11.60 5.35
N PHE A 206 2.39 10.83 5.74
CA PHE A 206 3.52 10.51 4.89
C PHE A 206 3.69 9.01 4.74
N VAL A 207 4.32 8.61 3.65
CA VAL A 207 4.96 7.29 3.48
C VAL A 207 6.42 7.52 3.09
N PRO A 208 7.35 6.60 3.40
CA PRO A 208 8.70 6.66 2.86
C PRO A 208 8.69 6.61 1.33
N THR A 209 9.73 7.15 0.69
CA THR A 209 9.98 6.88 -0.74
C THR A 209 10.25 5.39 -0.97
N LEU A 210 10.05 4.93 -2.21
CA LEU A 210 10.23 3.53 -2.57
C LEU A 210 11.66 3.00 -2.26
N PRO A 211 12.76 3.72 -2.59
CA PRO A 211 14.11 3.24 -2.26
C PRO A 211 14.34 3.09 -0.76
N THR A 212 14.01 4.13 0.02
CA THR A 212 14.13 4.10 1.50
C THR A 212 13.33 2.95 2.10
N TYR A 213 12.13 2.70 1.58
CA TYR A 213 11.33 1.59 2.05
C TYR A 213 11.96 0.24 1.70
N LEU A 214 12.42 0.05 0.46
CA LEU A 214 13.05 -1.19 0.02
C LEU A 214 14.33 -1.51 0.81
N ASP A 215 15.20 -0.54 1.09
CA ASP A 215 16.40 -0.76 1.91
C ASP A 215 16.04 -1.28 3.31
N ALA A 216 15.00 -0.72 3.95
CA ALA A 216 14.50 -1.22 5.22
C ALA A 216 13.98 -2.67 5.11
N LEU A 217 13.18 -2.97 4.08
CA LEU A 217 12.68 -4.33 3.85
C LEU A 217 13.83 -5.34 3.62
N ILE A 218 14.86 -4.95 2.86
CA ILE A 218 16.03 -5.79 2.57
C ILE A 218 16.79 -6.07 3.87
N TYR A 219 16.99 -5.04 4.70
CA TYR A 219 17.58 -5.21 6.02
C TYR A 219 16.77 -6.22 6.87
N HIS A 220 15.43 -6.11 6.90
CA HIS A 220 14.59 -7.04 7.66
C HIS A 220 14.73 -8.49 7.18
N VAL A 221 14.81 -8.71 5.86
CA VAL A 221 14.97 -10.06 5.29
C VAL A 221 16.35 -10.64 5.60
N THR A 222 17.39 -9.81 5.61
CA THR A 222 18.78 -10.27 5.77
C THR A 222 19.20 -10.39 7.23
N GLN A 223 18.82 -9.42 8.08
CA GLN A 223 19.28 -9.32 9.46
C GLN A 223 18.30 -9.88 10.49
N TYR A 224 16.98 -9.82 10.22
CA TYR A 224 15.95 -10.20 11.20
C TYR A 224 15.34 -11.59 11.02
N LYS A 225 15.90 -12.40 10.12
CA LYS A 225 15.39 -13.72 9.78
C LYS A 225 15.08 -14.61 11.00
N GLU A 226 15.87 -14.51 12.06
CA GLU A 226 15.67 -15.31 13.28
C GLU A 226 15.14 -14.53 14.47
N SER A 227 15.41 -13.21 14.56
CA SER A 227 15.06 -12.39 15.72
C SER A 227 13.69 -11.73 15.63
N ARG A 228 13.21 -11.42 14.41
CA ARG A 228 11.89 -10.82 14.13
C ARG A 228 11.29 -11.47 12.89
N ARG A 229 10.83 -12.71 13.09
CA ARG A 229 10.43 -13.62 12.00
C ARG A 229 9.21 -13.12 11.23
N GLY A 230 8.25 -12.50 11.92
CA GLY A 230 7.05 -11.93 11.31
C GLY A 230 7.41 -10.76 10.42
N LEU A 231 8.17 -9.79 10.93
CA LEU A 231 8.65 -8.63 10.18
C LEU A 231 9.50 -9.06 8.97
N SER A 232 10.40 -10.04 9.15
CA SER A 232 11.23 -10.57 8.06
C SER A 232 10.39 -11.25 6.96
N SER A 233 9.42 -12.08 7.37
CA SER A 233 8.51 -12.78 6.45
C SER A 233 7.64 -11.79 5.67
N GLU A 234 7.05 -10.83 6.36
CA GLU A 234 6.24 -9.77 5.76
C GLU A 234 7.08 -8.93 4.79
N SER A 235 8.30 -8.53 5.18
CA SER A 235 9.20 -7.77 4.30
C SER A 235 9.56 -8.52 3.02
N SER A 236 9.82 -9.83 3.12
CA SER A 236 10.05 -10.68 1.94
C SER A 236 8.84 -10.71 1.00
N TRP A 237 7.63 -10.79 1.57
CA TRP A 237 6.40 -10.73 0.81
C TRP A 237 6.19 -9.37 0.13
N GLN A 238 6.52 -8.27 0.83
CA GLN A 238 6.41 -6.91 0.30
C GLN A 238 7.40 -6.64 -0.84
N ILE A 239 8.68 -7.02 -0.70
CA ILE A 239 9.68 -6.93 -1.78
C ILE A 239 9.17 -7.66 -3.04
N ARG A 240 8.63 -8.86 -2.87
CA ARG A 240 8.09 -9.65 -3.99
C ARG A 240 6.92 -8.95 -4.68
N ASN A 241 6.05 -8.30 -3.91
CA ASN A 241 4.89 -7.61 -4.45
C ASN A 241 5.28 -6.28 -5.12
N LEU A 242 6.14 -5.46 -4.52
CA LEU A 242 6.71 -4.29 -5.17
C LEU A 242 7.36 -4.66 -6.50
N THR A 243 8.21 -5.70 -6.51
CA THR A 243 8.82 -6.24 -7.74
C THR A 243 7.76 -6.61 -8.77
N ARG A 244 6.73 -7.34 -8.34
CA ARG A 244 5.64 -7.77 -9.21
C ARG A 244 4.86 -6.58 -9.80
N TYR A 245 4.42 -5.63 -9.00
CA TYR A 245 3.49 -4.60 -9.44
C TYR A 245 4.19 -3.43 -10.14
N LEU A 246 5.41 -3.10 -9.72
CA LEU A 246 6.23 -2.06 -10.32
C LEU A 246 7.16 -2.57 -11.42
N TYR A 247 7.19 -3.89 -11.67
CA TYR A 247 8.00 -4.50 -12.72
C TYR A 247 9.49 -4.20 -12.57
N LEU A 248 9.98 -4.25 -11.33
CA LEU A 248 11.35 -3.87 -10.97
C LEU A 248 12.40 -4.76 -11.64
N GLU A 249 12.02 -5.95 -12.12
CA GLU A 249 12.91 -6.84 -12.87
C GLU A 249 13.14 -6.42 -14.33
N LEU A 250 12.37 -5.45 -14.85
CA LEU A 250 12.56 -4.97 -16.22
C LEU A 250 13.77 -4.01 -16.27
N PRO A 251 14.60 -4.06 -17.33
CA PRO A 251 15.85 -3.29 -17.38
C PRO A 251 15.70 -1.79 -17.13
N HIS A 252 14.61 -1.17 -17.60
CA HIS A 252 14.37 0.27 -17.45
C HIS A 252 13.90 0.68 -16.04
N GLN A 253 13.45 -0.28 -15.22
CA GLN A 253 13.13 -0.07 -13.81
C GLN A 253 14.30 -0.48 -12.90
N GLN A 254 14.97 -1.58 -13.25
CA GLN A 254 16.06 -2.14 -12.48
C GLN A 254 17.24 -1.17 -12.33
N LEU A 255 17.72 -0.56 -13.42
CA LEU A 255 18.93 0.26 -13.35
C LEU A 255 18.75 1.51 -12.48
N PRO A 256 17.68 2.33 -12.64
CA PRO A 256 17.42 3.44 -11.72
C PRO A 256 17.30 2.99 -10.28
N LEU A 257 16.60 1.88 -10.02
CA LEU A 257 16.44 1.32 -8.68
C LEU A 257 17.78 1.01 -8.01
N LEU A 258 18.65 0.26 -8.70
CA LEU A 258 19.94 -0.15 -8.14
C LEU A 258 20.90 1.03 -7.89
N ILE A 259 20.68 2.18 -8.53
CA ILE A 259 21.48 3.39 -8.27
C ILE A 259 21.05 4.07 -6.97
N GLU A 260 19.77 3.98 -6.61
CA GLU A 260 19.19 4.66 -5.45
C GLU A 260 19.20 3.83 -4.16
N LEU A 261 19.34 2.50 -4.26
CA LEU A 261 19.37 1.61 -3.10
C LEU A 261 20.75 1.57 -2.44
N GLU A 262 20.77 1.55 -1.10
CA GLU A 262 21.97 1.22 -0.33
C GLU A 262 22.32 -0.27 -0.41
N GLU A 263 21.30 -1.14 -0.41
CA GLU A 263 21.45 -2.61 -0.45
C GLU A 263 21.33 -3.17 -1.89
N ASP A 264 21.99 -2.50 -2.84
CA ASP A 264 21.90 -2.79 -4.29
C ASP A 264 22.29 -4.23 -4.65
N GLN A 265 23.32 -4.80 -4.00
CA GLN A 265 23.80 -6.16 -4.27
C GLN A 265 22.73 -7.22 -3.98
N PHE A 266 22.00 -7.08 -2.87
CA PHE A 266 20.89 -7.98 -2.55
C PHE A 266 19.82 -7.88 -3.62
N MET A 267 19.41 -6.66 -3.96
CA MET A 267 18.33 -6.44 -4.92
C MET A 267 18.72 -6.92 -6.32
N GLN A 268 19.98 -6.74 -6.73
CA GLN A 268 20.50 -7.23 -8.00
C GLN A 268 20.42 -8.76 -8.10
N GLU A 269 20.87 -9.48 -7.07
CA GLU A 269 20.83 -10.94 -7.03
C GLU A 269 19.38 -11.46 -6.96
N TYR A 270 18.54 -10.80 -6.15
CA TYR A 270 17.11 -11.08 -6.07
C TYR A 270 16.45 -10.97 -7.45
N LEU A 271 16.62 -9.84 -8.14
CA LEU A 271 16.01 -9.59 -9.45
C LEU A 271 16.55 -10.52 -10.54
N ARG A 272 17.83 -10.90 -10.48
CA ARG A 272 18.45 -11.87 -11.41
C ARG A 272 17.77 -13.24 -11.36
N THR A 273 17.27 -13.63 -10.18
CA THR A 273 16.64 -14.93 -9.94
C THR A 273 15.11 -14.87 -9.91
N TYR A 274 14.54 -13.66 -9.92
CA TYR A 274 13.11 -13.44 -9.89
C TYR A 274 12.43 -14.01 -11.15
N VAL A 275 11.44 -14.88 -10.94
CA VAL A 275 10.61 -15.42 -12.01
C VAL A 275 9.17 -14.97 -11.82
N ARG A 276 8.71 -14.09 -12.71
CA ARG A 276 7.33 -13.62 -12.71
C ARG A 276 6.35 -14.76 -12.97
N LYS A 277 5.26 -14.79 -12.20
CA LYS A 277 4.13 -15.69 -12.45
C LYS A 277 3.57 -15.43 -13.85
N PRO A 278 3.33 -16.47 -14.68
CA PRO A 278 2.78 -16.28 -16.02
C PRO A 278 1.40 -15.61 -15.96
N TYR A 279 1.19 -14.67 -16.88
CA TYR A 279 -0.10 -14.04 -17.13
C TYR A 279 -0.75 -14.64 -18.38
N PHE A 280 -2.06 -14.87 -18.32
CA PHE A 280 -2.83 -15.47 -19.41
C PHE A 280 -3.99 -14.56 -19.79
N VAL A 281 -4.16 -14.37 -21.10
CA VAL A 281 -5.34 -13.71 -21.67
C VAL A 281 -6.21 -14.78 -22.30
N TYR A 282 -7.48 -14.79 -21.92
CA TYR A 282 -8.46 -15.74 -22.43
C TYR A 282 -9.30 -15.10 -23.54
N HIS A 283 -9.53 -15.84 -24.62
CA HIS A 283 -10.28 -15.38 -25.77
C HIS A 283 -10.86 -16.54 -26.56
N ASP A 284 -11.88 -16.23 -27.38
CA ASP A 284 -12.47 -17.18 -28.31
C ASP A 284 -11.68 -17.18 -29.63
N VAL A 285 -11.32 -18.36 -30.11
CA VAL A 285 -10.74 -18.55 -31.44
C VAL A 285 -11.72 -19.30 -32.33
N PRO A 286 -12.10 -18.74 -33.50
CA PRO A 286 -12.97 -19.43 -34.45
C PRO A 286 -12.50 -20.85 -34.75
N GLY A 287 -13.36 -21.84 -34.49
CA GLY A 287 -13.06 -23.27 -34.71
C GLY A 287 -12.25 -23.97 -33.62
N LEU A 288 -11.65 -23.24 -32.67
CA LEU A 288 -10.87 -23.81 -31.54
C LEU A 288 -11.52 -23.56 -30.17
N GLY A 289 -12.49 -22.66 -30.08
CA GLY A 289 -13.21 -22.35 -28.85
C GLY A 289 -12.41 -21.43 -27.91
N PHE A 290 -12.72 -21.49 -26.62
CA PHE A 290 -12.13 -20.63 -25.59
C PHE A 290 -10.74 -21.11 -25.20
N ILE A 291 -9.71 -20.30 -25.48
CA ILE A 291 -8.31 -20.63 -25.21
C ILE A 291 -7.64 -19.59 -24.31
N GLY A 292 -6.66 -20.03 -23.51
CA GLY A 292 -5.78 -19.15 -22.73
C GLY A 292 -4.42 -19.03 -23.41
N THR A 293 -4.02 -17.82 -23.78
CA THR A 293 -2.68 -17.54 -24.33
C THR A 293 -1.82 -16.87 -23.27
N ARG A 294 -0.62 -17.41 -23.05
CA ARG A 294 0.36 -16.81 -22.15
C ARG A 294 0.92 -15.55 -22.81
N VAL A 295 0.85 -14.43 -22.10
CA VAL A 295 1.37 -13.14 -22.58
C VAL A 295 2.34 -12.55 -21.56
N ARG A 296 3.06 -11.51 -21.98
CA ARG A 296 3.88 -10.64 -21.13
C ARG A 296 3.17 -9.30 -21.07
N GLU A 297 2.67 -8.95 -19.89
CA GLU A 297 1.86 -7.72 -19.69
C GLU A 297 2.54 -6.44 -20.15
N TRP A 298 3.87 -6.39 -20.20
CA TRP A 298 4.68 -5.24 -20.61
C TRP A 298 5.05 -5.22 -22.11
N ASP A 299 4.76 -6.30 -22.84
CA ASP A 299 5.15 -6.49 -24.23
C ASP A 299 3.90 -6.63 -25.11
N PRO A 300 3.51 -5.57 -25.86
CA PRO A 300 2.35 -5.59 -26.74
C PRO A 300 2.40 -6.72 -27.77
N ALA A 301 3.60 -7.09 -28.24
CA ALA A 301 3.77 -8.12 -29.27
C ALA A 301 3.51 -9.54 -28.74
N SER A 302 3.42 -9.71 -27.42
CA SER A 302 3.08 -10.99 -26.81
C SER A 302 1.58 -11.30 -26.79
N PHE A 303 0.73 -10.32 -27.11
CA PHE A 303 -0.71 -10.48 -27.16
C PHE A 303 -1.16 -11.06 -28.51
N PRO A 304 -2.23 -11.88 -28.54
CA PRO A 304 -2.79 -12.37 -29.80
C PRO A 304 -3.35 -11.21 -30.65
N ASP A 305 -3.31 -11.33 -31.98
CA ASP A 305 -3.74 -10.33 -32.97
C ASP A 305 -5.27 -10.01 -32.98
N TYR A 306 -6.01 -10.38 -31.93
CA TYR A 306 -7.41 -9.96 -31.75
C TYR A 306 -7.49 -8.43 -31.76
N PRO A 307 -8.56 -7.81 -32.30
CA PRO A 307 -8.54 -6.38 -32.61
C PRO A 307 -8.10 -5.68 -31.35
N ARG A 308 -6.92 -5.06 -31.44
CA ARG A 308 -6.42 -4.10 -30.46
C ARG A 308 -7.67 -3.32 -30.13
N ARG A 309 -8.19 -3.42 -28.90
CA ARG A 309 -9.23 -2.49 -28.42
C ARG A 309 -8.53 -1.14 -28.28
N ILE A 310 -8.13 -0.61 -29.43
CA ILE A 310 -8.13 0.80 -29.76
C ILE A 310 -9.55 1.18 -29.41
N THR A 311 -9.70 1.78 -28.24
CA THR A 311 -10.90 2.53 -27.92
C THR A 311 -11.15 3.47 -29.11
N PRO A 312 -12.41 3.65 -29.57
CA PRO A 312 -12.74 4.34 -30.83
C PRO A 312 -12.04 5.69 -31.06
N ASP A 313 -11.55 6.33 -30.00
CA ASP A 313 -10.95 7.66 -30.00
C ASP A 313 -9.56 7.79 -30.66
N ILE A 314 -8.87 6.70 -31.02
CA ILE A 314 -7.52 6.77 -31.62
C ILE A 314 -7.53 6.59 -33.15
N GLN A 315 -8.62 6.11 -33.76
CA GLN A 315 -8.69 6.03 -35.23
C GLN A 315 -8.87 7.40 -35.90
N GLU A 316 -9.39 8.42 -35.22
CA GLU A 316 -9.57 9.76 -35.81
C GLU A 316 -8.30 10.63 -35.89
N LYS A 317 -7.14 10.13 -35.45
CA LYS A 317 -5.87 10.89 -35.55
C LYS A 317 -4.81 10.28 -36.46
N ILE A 318 -5.14 9.20 -37.17
CA ILE A 318 -4.25 8.60 -38.20
C ILE A 318 -5.02 8.40 -39.51
N SER A 319 -5.79 9.43 -39.89
CA SER A 319 -6.39 9.60 -41.22
C SER A 319 -6.18 11.04 -41.68
#